data_AF-A0AAV4XWE2-F1
#
_entry.id   AF-A0AAV4XWE2-F1
#
_cell.length_a   1.000
_cell.length_b   1.000
_cell.length_c   1.000
_cell.angle_alpha   90.00
_cell.angle_beta   90.00
_cell.angle_gamma   90.00
#
_symmetry.space_group_name_H-M   'P 1'
#
loop_
_entity.id
_entity.type
_entity.pdbx_description
1 polymer ?
#
loop_
_entity_poly.entity_id
_entity_poly.type
_entity_poly.pdbx_seq_one_letter_code
_entity_poly.pdbx_strand_id
1 'polypeptide(L)'
;MTILLHQRNPTSLPRGIKNPSNGIITQKTLRVHIFTDGSKMNGQVGGAFVTFTNRTETFNKSFRLSDNATVYSAELIAIKLAITYATEHHLPVANIISDSRSVLLAVENPNNCDYDIMEIKRLLANHDGIIRLFWIKAHAGFSGNERADEYAKQATTKDAIDIELAFDIPFVKKLLKKELNRLADSMVSVNKR
;
A
#
# COMPACT_ATOMS: atom_id res chain seq x y z
N MET A 1 9.18 15.72 2.09
CA MET A 1 8.43 14.56 2.61
C MET A 1 9.44 13.65 3.28
N THR A 2 9.30 13.35 4.58
CA THR A 2 10.29 12.54 5.31
C THR A 2 9.72 11.16 5.53
N ILE A 3 10.33 10.12 4.94
CA ILE A 3 10.06 8.74 5.37
C ILE A 3 10.70 8.57 6.74
N LEU A 4 9.85 8.29 7.72
CA LEU A 4 10.28 8.09 9.08
C LEU A 4 10.53 6.59 9.29
N LEU A 5 11.77 6.15 9.04
CA LEU A 5 12.24 4.78 9.29
C LEU A 5 12.29 4.51 10.81
N HIS A 6 11.18 4.10 11.41
CA HIS A 6 11.13 3.77 12.83
C HIS A 6 11.24 2.26 13.02
N GLN A 7 12.31 1.82 13.68
CA GLN A 7 12.40 0.46 14.25
C GLN A 7 11.62 0.33 15.58
N ARG A 8 10.82 1.34 15.96
CA ARG A 8 10.06 1.38 17.21
C ARG A 8 8.57 1.61 16.93
N ASN A 9 7.74 1.02 17.78
CA ASN A 9 6.29 1.01 17.67
C ASN A 9 5.71 2.43 17.52
N PRO A 10 5.03 2.78 16.41
CA PRO A 10 4.47 4.13 16.21
C PRO A 10 3.36 4.50 17.20
N THR A 11 2.95 3.57 18.06
CA THR A 11 1.99 3.79 19.16
C THR A 11 2.63 4.26 20.48
N SER A 12 3.96 4.32 20.60
CA SER A 12 4.60 4.87 21.80
C SER A 12 4.65 6.40 21.74
N LEU A 13 3.91 7.06 22.63
CA LEU A 13 3.96 8.51 22.86
C LEU A 13 5.41 8.97 23.14
N PRO A 14 5.81 10.19 22.71
CA PRO A 14 7.02 10.80 23.23
C PRO A 14 6.89 11.00 24.74
N ARG A 15 7.90 10.59 25.52
CA ARG A 15 7.94 10.87 26.96
C ARG A 15 8.14 12.36 27.18
N GLY A 16 7.13 13.00 27.78
CA GLY A 16 7.27 14.23 28.55
C GLY A 16 6.99 15.54 27.82
N ILE A 17 5.74 16.00 27.88
CA ILE A 17 5.43 17.43 27.99
C ILE A 17 4.62 17.58 29.28
N LYS A 18 5.23 18.16 30.32
CA LYS A 18 4.51 18.60 31.52
C LYS A 18 3.72 19.85 31.15
N ASN A 19 2.41 19.86 31.39
CA ASN A 19 1.56 21.01 31.15
C ASN A 19 1.12 21.63 32.49
N PRO A 20 1.51 22.88 32.82
CA PRO A 20 0.92 23.61 33.93
C PRO A 20 -0.27 24.45 33.41
N SER A 21 -1.47 24.00 33.79
CA SER A 21 -2.69 24.80 34.06
C SER A 21 -2.99 26.05 33.20
N ASN A 22 -3.96 25.93 32.27
CA ASN A 22 -5.26 26.64 32.27
C ASN A 22 -5.82 26.78 30.84
N GLY A 23 -7.03 26.26 30.60
CA GLY A 23 -7.90 26.69 29.50
C GLY A 23 -8.13 25.71 28.35
N ILE A 24 -9.25 24.97 28.44
CA ILE A 24 -10.17 24.59 27.34
C ILE A 24 -9.56 23.82 26.14
N ILE A 25 -9.73 22.49 26.22
CA ILE A 25 -9.79 21.50 25.13
C ILE A 25 -8.77 21.72 24.01
N THR A 26 -7.55 21.24 24.22
CA THR A 26 -6.78 20.76 23.07
C THR A 26 -7.65 19.69 22.44
N GLN A 27 -8.28 19.96 21.29
CA GLN A 27 -8.79 18.89 20.44
C GLN A 27 -7.67 17.87 20.38
N LYS A 28 -7.86 16.70 20.99
CA LYS A 28 -6.92 15.60 20.87
C LYS A 28 -6.89 15.32 19.38
N THR A 29 -5.95 15.91 18.65
CA THR A 29 -5.91 15.85 17.19
C THR A 29 -6.03 14.38 16.83
N LEU A 30 -7.15 14.02 16.19
CA LEU A 30 -7.51 12.63 15.97
C LEU A 30 -6.49 12.04 15.00
N ARG A 31 -5.45 11.42 15.56
CA ARG A 31 -4.41 10.77 14.80
C ARG A 31 -4.93 9.39 14.40
N VAL A 32 -5.03 9.18 13.10
CA VAL A 32 -5.40 7.89 12.52
C VAL A 32 -4.14 7.17 12.09
N HIS A 33 -4.04 5.89 12.44
CA HIS A 33 -3.00 4.99 11.94
C HIS A 33 -3.64 4.11 10.86
N ILE A 34 -3.05 4.07 9.67
CA ILE A 34 -3.55 3.28 8.56
C ILE A 34 -2.46 2.29 8.17
N PHE A 35 -2.73 1.00 8.39
CA PHE A 35 -1.83 -0.09 8.02
C PHE A 35 -2.21 -0.61 6.64
N THR A 36 -1.23 -0.98 5.83
CA THR A 36 -1.43 -1.48 4.46
C THR A 36 -0.64 -2.75 4.25
N ASP A 37 -1.16 -3.67 3.45
CA ASP A 37 -0.46 -4.89 3.08
C ASP A 37 -0.95 -5.40 1.71
N GLY A 38 -0.09 -6.13 1.01
CA GLY A 38 -0.34 -6.80 -0.25
C GLY A 38 0.10 -8.27 -0.20
N SER A 39 -0.76 -9.16 -0.67
CA SER A 39 -0.54 -10.61 -0.62
C SER A 39 -0.73 -11.27 -1.99
N LYS A 40 -0.01 -12.37 -2.20
CA LYS A 40 -0.22 -13.27 -3.34
C LYS A 40 -0.23 -14.72 -2.85
N MET A 41 -1.35 -15.40 -3.06
CA MET A 41 -1.60 -16.79 -2.65
C MET A 41 -2.16 -17.55 -3.85
N ASN A 42 -1.71 -18.77 -4.13
CA ASN A 42 -2.29 -19.62 -5.20
C ASN A 42 -2.42 -18.94 -6.59
N GLY A 43 -1.46 -18.10 -6.97
CA GLY A 43 -1.49 -17.34 -8.23
C GLY A 43 -2.39 -16.10 -8.19
N GLN A 44 -3.09 -15.89 -7.09
CA GLN A 44 -4.10 -14.88 -6.90
C GLN A 44 -3.57 -13.72 -6.03
N VAL A 45 -3.81 -12.46 -6.42
CA VAL A 45 -3.27 -11.24 -5.77
C VAL A 45 -4.36 -10.38 -5.09
N GLY A 46 -4.13 -10.01 -3.83
CA GLY A 46 -5.04 -9.15 -3.06
C GLY A 46 -4.26 -8.14 -2.24
N GLY A 47 -4.91 -7.04 -1.84
CA GLY A 47 -4.34 -6.05 -0.95
C GLY A 47 -5.38 -5.47 -0.02
N ALA A 48 -4.94 -4.80 1.03
CA ALA A 48 -5.84 -4.19 1.99
C ALA A 48 -5.22 -3.00 2.72
N PHE A 49 -6.09 -2.15 3.26
CA PHE A 49 -5.71 -1.24 4.33
C PHE A 49 -6.70 -1.29 5.49
N VAL A 50 -6.20 -0.96 6.68
CA VAL A 50 -6.96 -0.98 7.93
C VAL A 50 -6.66 0.28 8.72
N THR A 51 -7.70 0.95 9.22
CA THR A 51 -7.57 2.17 10.01
C THR A 51 -7.75 1.88 11.48
N PHE A 52 -6.93 2.53 12.30
CA PHE A 52 -6.94 2.43 13.74
C PHE A 52 -6.98 3.82 14.37
N THR A 53 -7.87 3.99 15.34
CA THR A 53 -7.96 5.17 16.19
C THR A 53 -7.95 4.74 17.64
N ASN A 54 -7.05 5.31 18.45
CA ASN A 54 -6.86 4.91 19.86
C ASN A 54 -6.68 3.38 20.06
N ARG A 55 -5.96 2.71 19.13
CA ARG A 55 -5.71 1.25 19.12
C ARG A 55 -6.92 0.35 18.83
N THR A 56 -8.05 0.94 18.47
CA THR A 56 -9.23 0.20 18.00
C THR A 56 -9.27 0.26 16.48
N GLU A 57 -9.49 -0.89 15.83
CA GLU A 57 -9.78 -0.96 14.40
C GLU A 57 -11.10 -0.22 14.13
N THR A 58 -11.08 0.76 13.22
CA THR A 58 -12.26 1.61 12.94
C THR A 58 -12.84 1.40 11.55
N PHE A 59 -12.02 0.98 10.59
CA PHE A 59 -12.43 0.72 9.21
C PHE A 59 -11.40 -0.19 8.54
N ASN A 60 -11.83 -0.97 7.56
CA ASN A 60 -10.94 -1.71 6.68
C ASN A 60 -11.49 -1.71 5.25
N LYS A 61 -10.60 -1.87 4.28
CA LYS A 61 -10.95 -2.10 2.89
C LYS A 61 -9.94 -3.07 2.29
N SER A 62 -10.44 -4.09 1.63
CA SER A 62 -9.64 -5.09 0.92
C SER A 62 -10.09 -5.20 -0.53
N PHE A 63 -9.15 -5.48 -1.42
CA PHE A 63 -9.39 -5.52 -2.86
C PHE A 63 -8.63 -6.65 -3.54
N ARG A 64 -9.27 -7.23 -4.54
CA ARG A 64 -8.75 -8.22 -5.47
C ARG A 64 -8.12 -7.54 -6.67
N LEU A 65 -6.87 -7.87 -6.98
CA LEU A 65 -6.23 -7.47 -8.24
C LEU A 65 -6.30 -8.58 -9.28
N SER A 66 -6.02 -8.23 -10.53
CA SER A 66 -5.78 -9.19 -11.60
C SER A 66 -4.73 -10.24 -11.20
N ASP A 67 -4.93 -11.51 -11.59
CA ASP A 67 -4.08 -12.64 -11.19
C ASP A 67 -2.61 -12.49 -11.61
N ASN A 68 -2.37 -11.78 -12.72
CA ASN A 68 -1.04 -11.47 -13.23
C ASN A 68 -0.34 -10.34 -12.47
N ALA A 69 -1.02 -9.66 -11.55
CA ALA A 69 -0.42 -8.61 -10.74
C ALA A 69 0.70 -9.15 -9.83
N THR A 70 1.48 -8.23 -9.29
CA THR A 70 2.56 -8.55 -8.35
C THR A 70 2.17 -8.15 -6.93
N VAL A 71 2.86 -8.70 -5.94
CA VAL A 71 2.74 -8.23 -4.55
C VAL A 71 3.09 -6.75 -4.46
N TYR A 72 4.10 -6.28 -5.21
CA TYR A 72 4.44 -4.86 -5.29
C TYR A 72 3.25 -4.00 -5.76
N SER A 73 2.51 -4.45 -6.77
CA SER A 73 1.31 -3.75 -7.24
C SER A 73 0.21 -3.73 -6.17
N ALA A 74 0.01 -4.83 -5.44
CA ALA A 74 -0.94 -4.86 -4.32
C ALA A 74 -0.57 -3.87 -3.21
N GLU A 75 0.70 -3.86 -2.79
CA GLU A 75 1.23 -2.91 -1.81
C GLU A 75 1.07 -1.45 -2.25
N LEU A 76 1.39 -1.17 -3.53
CA LEU A 76 1.28 0.15 -4.13
C LEU A 76 -0.16 0.66 -4.11
N ILE A 77 -1.10 -0.17 -4.55
CA ILE A 77 -2.52 0.18 -4.58
C ILE A 77 -3.09 0.28 -3.15
N ALA A 78 -2.64 -0.55 -2.21
CA ALA A 78 -3.05 -0.45 -0.81
C ALA A 78 -2.63 0.88 -0.18
N ILE A 79 -1.38 1.32 -0.40
CA ILE A 79 -0.90 2.65 0.02
C ILE A 79 -1.67 3.77 -0.68
N LYS A 80 -1.91 3.66 -1.99
CA LYS A 80 -2.70 4.65 -2.74
C LYS A 80 -4.09 4.82 -2.14
N LEU A 81 -4.82 3.71 -1.92
CA LEU A 81 -6.16 3.73 -1.34
C LEU A 81 -6.17 4.26 0.10
N ALA A 82 -5.16 3.93 0.90
CA ALA A 82 -5.02 4.46 2.25
C ALA A 82 -4.83 5.99 2.28
N ILE A 83 -4.05 6.53 1.33
CA ILE A 83 -3.85 7.97 1.17
C ILE A 83 -5.12 8.63 0.64
N THR A 84 -5.77 8.05 -0.37
CA THR A 84 -7.06 8.52 -0.89
C THR A 84 -8.09 8.60 0.24
N TYR A 85 -8.20 7.56 1.07
CA TYR A 85 -9.07 7.57 2.24
C TYR A 85 -8.73 8.74 3.18
N ALA A 86 -7.44 8.95 3.48
CA ALA A 86 -7.03 10.05 4.35
C ALA A 86 -7.41 11.44 3.78
N THR A 87 -7.29 11.61 2.46
CA THR A 87 -7.64 12.83 1.75
C THR A 87 -9.16 13.05 1.68
N GLU A 88 -9.93 12.05 1.26
CA GLU A 88 -11.39 12.15 1.14
C GLU A 88 -12.07 12.40 2.51
N HIS A 89 -11.53 11.80 3.57
CA HIS A 89 -12.02 12.00 4.94
C HIS A 89 -11.39 13.21 5.65
N HIS A 90 -10.58 14.02 4.96
CA HIS A 90 -9.96 15.24 5.50
C HIS A 90 -9.25 14.98 6.84
N LEU A 91 -8.53 13.86 6.95
CA LEU A 91 -7.91 13.47 8.20
C LEU A 91 -6.83 14.49 8.61
N PRO A 92 -6.90 15.06 9.83
CA PRO A 92 -5.94 16.10 10.23
C PRO A 92 -4.52 15.54 10.37
N VAL A 93 -4.39 14.31 10.87
CA VAL A 93 -3.12 13.60 10.95
C VAL A 93 -3.32 12.12 10.64
N ALA A 94 -2.74 11.64 9.54
CA ALA A 94 -2.72 10.23 9.17
C ALA A 94 -1.29 9.69 9.13
N ASN A 95 -1.07 8.53 9.73
CA ASN A 95 0.19 7.78 9.61
C ASN A 95 -0.08 6.53 8.78
N ILE A 96 0.39 6.52 7.54
CA ILE A 96 0.35 5.34 6.67
C ILE A 96 1.56 4.47 7.00
N ILE A 97 1.31 3.22 7.33
CA ILE A 97 2.30 2.27 7.86
C ILE A 97 2.30 1.04 6.96
N SER A 98 3.43 0.75 6.34
CA SER A 98 3.60 -0.39 5.43
C SER A 98 4.92 -1.07 5.72
N ASP A 99 5.01 -2.38 5.47
CA ASP A 99 6.27 -3.11 5.47
C ASP A 99 6.93 -3.19 4.06
N SER A 100 6.25 -2.68 3.03
CA SER A 100 6.75 -2.59 1.66
C SER A 100 7.74 -1.44 1.49
N ARG A 101 9.00 -1.70 1.86
CA ARG A 101 10.11 -0.74 1.69
C ARG A 101 10.28 -0.29 0.24
N SER A 102 10.02 -1.17 -0.72
CA SER A 102 10.17 -0.90 -2.15
C SER A 102 9.20 0.18 -2.62
N VAL A 103 7.92 0.11 -2.24
CA VAL A 103 6.92 1.13 -2.59
C VAL A 103 7.23 2.46 -1.91
N LEU A 104 7.61 2.42 -0.64
CA LEU A 104 7.97 3.64 0.09
C LEU A 104 9.15 4.37 -0.56
N LEU A 105 10.21 3.66 -0.93
CA LEU A 105 11.35 4.23 -1.66
C LEU A 105 10.94 4.75 -3.06
N ALA A 106 10.01 4.06 -3.73
CA ALA A 106 9.49 4.49 -5.03
C ALA A 106 8.75 5.83 -4.93
N VAL A 107 7.98 6.06 -3.85
CA VAL A 107 7.29 7.32 -3.58
C VAL A 107 8.28 8.44 -3.22
N GLU A 108 9.32 8.15 -2.44
CA GLU A 108 10.33 9.12 -2.05
C GLU A 108 11.22 9.57 -3.22
N ASN A 109 11.46 8.70 -4.20
CA ASN A 109 12.26 9.04 -5.36
C ASN A 109 11.58 10.13 -6.21
N PRO A 110 12.13 11.37 -6.27
CA PRO A 110 11.49 12.47 -7.02
C PRO A 110 11.41 12.18 -8.51
N ASN A 111 12.34 11.39 -9.06
CA ASN A 111 12.44 11.07 -10.48
C ASN A 111 11.58 9.87 -10.91
N ASN A 112 10.85 9.26 -9.98
CA ASN A 112 9.94 8.18 -10.34
C ASN A 112 8.65 8.73 -10.96
N CYS A 113 8.45 8.39 -12.24
CA CYS A 113 7.33 8.81 -13.08
C CYS A 113 6.31 7.69 -13.35
N ASP A 114 6.33 6.61 -12.57
CA ASP A 114 5.24 5.63 -12.58
C ASP A 114 3.91 6.33 -12.28
N TYR A 115 2.85 5.99 -13.02
CA TYR A 115 1.56 6.69 -12.96
C TYR A 115 0.96 6.66 -11.55
N ASP A 116 0.93 5.49 -10.90
CA ASP A 116 0.36 5.35 -9.56
C ASP A 116 1.21 6.05 -8.51
N ILE A 117 2.54 6.05 -8.68
CA ILE A 117 3.46 6.81 -7.81
C ILE A 117 3.25 8.32 -7.97
N MET A 118 3.10 8.82 -9.19
CA MET A 118 2.81 10.23 -9.44
C MET A 118 1.46 10.64 -8.84
N GLU A 119 0.46 9.78 -8.93
CA GLU A 119 -0.85 10.01 -8.33
C GLU A 119 -0.77 10.04 -6.81
N ILE A 120 -0.03 9.12 -6.18
CA ILE A 120 0.26 9.16 -4.73
C ILE A 120 0.91 10.49 -4.35
N LYS A 121 1.95 10.93 -5.07
CA LYS A 121 2.63 12.22 -4.80
C LYS A 121 1.67 13.40 -4.92
N ARG A 122 0.77 13.38 -5.91
CA ARG A 122 -0.26 14.42 -6.11
C ARG A 122 -1.24 14.45 -4.95
N LEU A 123 -1.76 13.30 -4.52
CA LEU A 123 -2.66 13.20 -3.37
C LEU A 123 -2.01 13.73 -2.09
N LEU A 124 -0.74 13.38 -1.85
CA LEU A 124 0.02 13.86 -0.70
C LEU A 124 0.23 15.38 -0.73
N ALA A 125 0.50 15.96 -1.89
CA ALA A 125 0.72 17.40 -2.05
C ALA A 125 -0.57 18.23 -1.90
N ASN A 126 -1.71 17.65 -2.25
CA ASN A 126 -3.02 18.32 -2.20
C ASN A 126 -3.79 18.06 -0.91
N HIS A 127 -3.22 17.33 0.05
CA HIS A 127 -3.89 17.07 1.32
C HIS A 127 -3.65 18.23 2.30
N ASP A 128 -4.72 18.81 2.83
CA ASP A 128 -4.63 19.95 3.77
C ASP A 128 -4.06 19.55 5.15
N GLY A 129 -4.16 18.27 5.52
CA GLY A 129 -3.65 17.74 6.78
C GLY A 129 -2.21 17.21 6.69
N ILE A 130 -1.80 16.45 7.70
CA ILE A 130 -0.46 15.83 7.74
C ILE A 130 -0.56 14.34 7.46
N ILE A 131 -0.05 13.90 6.30
CA ILE A 131 0.19 12.49 6.01
C ILE A 131 1.67 12.16 6.20
N ARG A 132 1.94 11.11 6.97
CA ARG A 132 3.30 10.57 7.20
C ARG A 132 3.36 9.13 6.72
N LEU A 133 4.42 8.79 6.01
CA LEU A 133 4.71 7.40 5.63
C LEU A 133 5.75 6.80 6.56
N PHE A 134 5.45 5.61 7.09
CA PHE A 134 6.31 4.83 7.95
C PHE A 134 6.57 3.46 7.36
N TRP A 135 7.84 3.07 7.40
CA TRP A 135 8.22 1.69 7.16
C TRP A 135 8.28 0.94 8.48
N ILE A 136 7.72 -0.27 8.51
CA ILE A 136 7.90 -1.23 9.61
C ILE A 136 8.42 -2.57 9.09
N LYS A 137 8.93 -3.40 9.98
CA LYS A 137 9.32 -4.77 9.63
C LYS A 137 8.07 -5.66 9.58
N ALA A 138 7.94 -6.44 8.51
CA ALA A 138 6.92 -7.48 8.37
C ALA A 138 6.96 -8.47 9.56
N HIS A 139 5.78 -8.94 9.97
CA HIS A 139 5.60 -9.97 11.02
C HIS A 139 6.33 -9.66 12.35
N ALA A 140 6.39 -8.39 12.73
CA ALA A 140 7.04 -7.94 13.96
C ALA A 140 6.09 -7.82 15.18
N GLY A 141 4.90 -8.41 15.13
CA GLY A 141 3.93 -8.36 16.25
C GLY A 141 3.08 -7.09 16.30
N PHE A 142 3.01 -6.31 15.20
CA PHE A 142 2.16 -5.13 15.13
C PHE A 142 0.74 -5.53 14.72
N SER A 143 -0.20 -5.48 15.66
CA SER A 143 -1.59 -5.90 15.44
C SER A 143 -2.24 -5.27 14.20
N GLY A 144 -1.96 -4.00 13.90
CA GLY A 144 -2.48 -3.34 12.70
C GLY A 144 -1.92 -3.91 11.40
N ASN A 145 -0.63 -4.28 11.37
CA ASN A 145 0.01 -4.91 10.20
C ASN A 145 -0.53 -6.33 10.01
N GLU A 146 -0.67 -7.08 11.10
CA GLU A 146 -1.23 -8.44 11.06
C GLU A 146 -2.67 -8.45 10.53
N ARG A 147 -3.47 -7.45 10.91
CA ARG A 147 -4.83 -7.27 10.37
C ARG A 147 -4.83 -6.90 8.90
N ALA A 148 -3.93 -6.02 8.46
CA ALA A 148 -3.79 -5.71 7.04
C ALA A 148 -3.39 -6.95 6.22
N ASP A 149 -2.41 -7.73 6.68
CA ASP A 149 -1.97 -8.99 6.07
C ASP A 149 -3.09 -10.03 6.01
N GLU A 150 -3.87 -10.16 7.09
CA GLU A 150 -5.04 -11.04 7.11
C GLU A 150 -6.08 -10.64 6.05
N TYR A 151 -6.42 -9.35 5.96
CA TYR A 151 -7.37 -8.85 4.96
C TYR A 151 -6.84 -8.95 3.53
N ALA A 152 -5.54 -8.72 3.31
CA ALA A 152 -4.91 -8.87 2.00
C ALA A 152 -4.96 -10.34 1.55
N LYS A 153 -4.67 -11.28 2.45
CA LYS A 153 -4.81 -12.73 2.20
C LYS A 153 -6.26 -13.13 1.92
N GLN A 154 -7.22 -12.65 2.69
CA GLN A 154 -8.65 -12.91 2.43
C GLN A 154 -9.08 -12.34 1.06
N ALA A 155 -8.58 -11.17 0.67
CA ALA A 155 -8.86 -10.62 -0.65
C ALA A 155 -8.29 -11.50 -1.78
N THR A 156 -7.31 -12.37 -1.51
CA THR A 156 -6.84 -13.30 -2.53
C THR A 156 -7.91 -14.31 -2.95
N THR A 157 -8.85 -14.63 -2.06
CA THR A 157 -9.87 -15.66 -2.29
C THR A 157 -11.20 -15.11 -2.82
N LYS A 158 -11.27 -13.82 -3.15
CA LYS A 158 -12.45 -13.24 -3.80
C LYS A 158 -12.57 -13.76 -5.22
N ASP A 159 -13.78 -14.10 -5.64
CA ASP A 159 -14.06 -14.57 -7.00
C ASP A 159 -13.92 -13.44 -8.04
N ALA A 160 -14.37 -12.23 -7.69
CA ALA A 160 -14.37 -11.08 -8.59
C ALA A 160 -13.11 -10.23 -8.42
N ILE A 161 -12.53 -9.80 -9.55
CA ILE A 161 -11.46 -8.78 -9.59
C ILE A 161 -12.07 -7.42 -9.29
N ASP A 162 -11.62 -6.77 -8.21
CA ASP A 162 -12.09 -5.44 -7.80
C ASP A 162 -11.39 -4.32 -8.59
N ILE A 163 -10.10 -4.52 -8.92
CA ILE A 163 -9.27 -3.55 -9.65
C ILE A 163 -8.50 -4.29 -10.74
N GLU A 164 -8.85 -4.00 -11.98
CA GLU A 164 -8.08 -4.45 -13.14
C GLU A 164 -6.87 -3.52 -13.34
N LEU A 165 -5.67 -4.09 -13.28
CA LEU A 165 -4.48 -3.35 -13.65
C LEU A 165 -4.32 -3.41 -15.16
N ALA A 166 -4.28 -2.24 -15.80
CA ALA A 166 -3.78 -2.13 -17.17
C ALA A 166 -2.38 -2.75 -17.18
N PHE A 167 -2.18 -3.73 -18.07
CA PHE A 167 -1.01 -4.60 -18.02
C PHE A 167 0.29 -3.82 -17.84
N ASP A 168 1.08 -4.21 -16.83
CA ASP A 168 2.44 -3.71 -16.63
C ASP A 168 3.23 -3.88 -17.94
N ILE A 169 3.74 -2.79 -18.51
CA ILE A 169 4.44 -2.79 -19.81
C ILE A 169 5.57 -3.84 -19.85
N PRO A 170 6.40 -3.98 -18.79
CA PRO A 170 7.29 -5.12 -18.59
C PRO A 170 6.63 -6.50 -18.72
N PHE A 171 5.48 -6.73 -18.10
CA PHE A 171 4.72 -7.97 -18.20
C PHE A 171 4.23 -8.20 -19.64
N VAL A 172 3.67 -7.19 -20.30
CA VAL A 172 3.27 -7.25 -21.71
C VAL A 172 4.47 -7.60 -22.60
N LYS A 173 5.61 -6.91 -22.41
CA LYS A 173 6.85 -7.20 -23.15
C LYS A 173 7.32 -8.64 -22.94
N LYS A 174 7.28 -9.13 -21.70
CA LYS A 174 7.65 -10.51 -21.37
C LYS A 174 6.70 -11.52 -22.03
N LEU A 175 5.40 -11.25 -22.02
CA LEU A 175 4.37 -12.10 -22.63
C LEU A 175 4.52 -12.15 -24.15
N LEU A 176 4.68 -10.99 -24.80
CA LEU A 176 4.94 -10.88 -26.24
C LEU A 176 6.20 -11.63 -26.64
N LYS A 177 7.29 -11.48 -25.86
CA LYS A 177 8.54 -12.19 -26.12
C LYS A 177 8.37 -13.72 -26.00
N LYS A 178 7.58 -14.18 -25.03
CA LYS A 178 7.29 -15.61 -24.85
C LYS A 178 6.50 -16.19 -26.02
N GLU A 179 5.46 -15.49 -26.48
CA GLU A 179 4.67 -15.95 -27.65
C GLU A 179 5.45 -15.89 -28.96
N LEU A 180 6.28 -14.86 -29.16
CA LEU A 180 7.18 -14.80 -30.32
C LEU A 180 8.12 -16.01 -30.38
N ASN A 181 8.71 -16.38 -29.24
CA ASN A 181 9.57 -17.57 -29.17
C ASN A 181 8.78 -18.86 -29.46
N ARG A 182 7.57 -18.99 -28.90
CA ARG A 182 6.70 -20.15 -29.16
C ARG A 182 6.34 -20.30 -30.63
N LEU A 183 6.02 -19.19 -31.31
CA LEU A 183 5.74 -19.17 -32.74
C LEU A 183 6.99 -19.52 -33.57
N ALA A 184 8.15 -18.96 -33.23
CA ALA A 184 9.41 -19.27 -33.89
C ALA A 184 9.75 -20.77 -33.80
N ASP A 185 9.62 -21.36 -32.61
CA ASP A 185 9.86 -22.80 -32.40
C ASP A 185 8.88 -23.66 -33.21
N SER A 186 7.62 -23.22 -33.34
CA SER A 186 6.61 -23.91 -34.14
C SER A 186 6.90 -23.86 -35.64
N MET A 187 7.41 -22.74 -36.17
CA MET A 187 7.79 -22.62 -37.58
C MET A 187 9.01 -23.47 -37.94
N VAL A 188 10.00 -23.57 -37.04
CA VAL A 188 11.17 -24.44 -37.22
C VAL A 188 10.78 -25.92 -37.25
N SER A 189 9.72 -26.28 -36.54
CA SER A 189 9.20 -27.65 -36.48
C SER A 189 8.43 -28.06 -37.75
N VAL A 190 7.80 -27.11 -38.44
CA VAL A 190 7.04 -27.34 -39.69
C VAL A 190 7.96 -27.48 -40.90
N ASN A 191 9.09 -26.75 -40.94
CA ASN A 191 10.06 -26.79 -42.05
C ASN A 191 11.02 -27.99 -42.04
N LYS A 192 10.87 -28.94 -41.10
CA LYS A 192 11.68 -30.17 -41.00
C LYS A 192 10.96 -31.42 -41.53
N ARG A 193 9.84 -31.28 -42.25
CA ARG A 193 9.13 -32.37 -42.92
C ARG A 193 9.21 -32.25 -44.43
#